data_AF-A0AAW8MDQ4-F1
#
_entry.id   AF-A0AAW8MDQ4-F1
#
_cell.length_a   1.000
_cell.length_b   1.000
_cell.length_c   1.000
_cell.angle_alpha   90.00
_cell.angle_beta   90.00
_cell.angle_gamma   90.00
#
_symmetry.space_group_name_H-M   'P 1'
#
loop_
_entity.id
_entity.type
_entity.pdbx_description
1 polymer ?
#
loop_
_entity_poly.entity_id
_entity_poly.type
_entity_poly.pdbx_seq_one_letter_code
_entity_poly.pdbx_strand_id
1 'polypeptide(L)'
;MSVSRVLIVCWTALALLSTGTVALGQAAGTGLVSVAILMVAVTKAWVIADGFMELRHAPRLWRGLILSWAVLLATVIATILLSV
;
A
#
# COMPACT_ATOMS: atom_id res chain seq x y z
N MET A 1 6.60 21.24 10.29
CA MET A 1 5.27 20.58 10.25
C MET A 1 5.09 19.86 11.59
N SER A 2 4.02 20.10 12.34
CA SER A 2 3.82 19.38 13.61
C SER A 2 3.58 17.89 13.34
N VAL A 3 4.16 17.02 14.17
CA VAL A 3 4.07 15.55 14.06
C VAL A 3 2.60 15.09 13.95
N SER A 4 1.70 15.75 14.68
CA SER A 4 0.26 15.51 14.62
C SER A 4 -0.35 15.70 13.23
N ARG A 5 0.13 16.69 12.45
CA ARG A 5 -0.38 16.94 11.10
C ARG A 5 0.03 15.85 10.12
N VAL A 6 1.24 15.29 10.27
CA VAL A 6 1.73 14.15 9.47
C VAL A 6 0.92 12.88 9.78
N LEU A 7 0.65 12.62 11.06
CA LEU A 7 -0.19 11.51 11.50
C LEU A 7 -1.61 11.62 10.97
N ILE A 8 -2.22 12.80 11.02
CA ILE A 8 -3.58 13.02 10.50
C ILE A 8 -3.62 12.77 8.98
N VAL A 9 -2.62 13.24 8.23
CA VAL A 9 -2.55 12.99 6.77
C VAL A 9 -2.35 11.51 6.45
N CYS A 10 -1.49 10.79 7.20
CA CYS A 10 -1.33 9.34 7.02
C CYS A 10 -2.60 8.58 7.36
N TRP A 11 -3.29 9.00 8.42
CA TRP A 11 -4.54 8.39 8.84
C TRP A 11 -5.65 8.62 7.81
N THR A 12 -5.81 9.84 7.28
CA THR A 12 -6.80 10.14 6.24
C THR A 12 -6.47 9.40 4.94
N ALA A 13 -5.20 9.33 4.54
CA ALA A 13 -4.77 8.53 3.40
C ALA A 13 -5.11 7.05 3.60
N LEU A 14 -4.83 6.47 4.76
CA LEU A 14 -5.16 5.07 5.06
C LEU A 14 -6.67 4.80 5.04
N ALA A 15 -7.46 5.71 5.60
CA ALA A 15 -8.92 5.63 5.56
C ALA A 15 -9.43 5.64 4.11
N LEU A 16 -8.91 6.55 3.29
CA LEU A 16 -9.28 6.68 1.87
C LEU A 16 -8.86 5.46 1.04
N LEU A 17 -7.66 4.93 1.28
CA LEU A 17 -7.22 3.70 0.61
C LEU A 17 -8.08 2.50 1.04
N SER A 18 -8.53 2.45 2.29
CA SER A 18 -9.38 1.36 2.78
C SER A 18 -10.80 1.42 2.20
N THR A 19 -11.40 2.60 2.07
CA THR A 19 -12.68 2.74 1.38
C THR A 19 -12.54 2.45 -0.12
N GLY A 20 -11.43 2.87 -0.73
CA GLY A 20 -11.07 2.52 -2.10
C GLY A 20 -10.97 1.01 -2.35
N THR A 21 -10.38 0.24 -1.43
CA THR A 21 -10.35 -1.23 -1.55
C THR A 21 -11.73 -1.87 -1.52
N VAL A 22 -12.66 -1.33 -0.71
CA VAL A 22 -14.03 -1.86 -0.66
C VAL A 22 -14.76 -1.55 -1.97
N ALA A 23 -14.64 -0.33 -2.49
CA ALA A 23 -15.25 0.06 -3.76
C ALA A 23 -14.73 -0.79 -4.93
N LEU A 24 -13.41 -1.02 -5.00
CA LEU A 24 -12.80 -1.91 -5.99
C LEU A 24 -13.22 -3.36 -5.78
N GLY A 25 -13.35 -3.82 -4.53
CA GLY A 25 -13.85 -5.15 -4.19
C GLY A 25 -15.28 -5.39 -4.66
N GLN A 26 -16.14 -4.38 -4.63
CA GLN A 26 -17.50 -4.49 -5.16
C GLN A 26 -17.55 -4.56 -6.70
N ALA A 27 -16.51 -4.05 -7.37
CA ALA A 27 -16.32 -4.21 -8.80
C ALA A 27 -15.54 -5.49 -9.17
N ALA A 28 -15.23 -6.35 -8.19
CA ALA A 28 -14.39 -7.53 -8.38
C ALA A 28 -15.11 -8.62 -9.19
N GLY A 29 -14.87 -8.60 -10.50
CA GLY A 29 -15.19 -9.70 -11.42
C GLY A 29 -14.13 -9.90 -12.51
N THR A 30 -13.07 -9.09 -12.52
CA THR A 30 -12.03 -9.12 -13.56
C THR A 30 -10.64 -9.08 -12.93
N GLY A 31 -9.68 -9.79 -13.55
CA GLY A 31 -8.29 -9.84 -13.06
C GLY A 31 -7.63 -8.45 -12.94
N LEU A 32 -8.03 -7.49 -13.78
CA LEU A 32 -7.59 -6.09 -13.73
C LEU A 32 -7.98 -5.38 -12.42
N VAL A 33 -9.18 -5.62 -11.90
CA VAL A 33 -9.65 -5.00 -10.64
C VAL A 33 -8.86 -5.55 -9.45
N SER A 34 -8.54 -6.84 -9.47
CA SER A 34 -7.68 -7.47 -8.46
C SER A 34 -6.25 -6.91 -8.48
N VAL A 35 -5.70 -6.62 -9.66
CA VAL A 35 -4.40 -5.92 -9.78
C VAL A 35 -4.48 -4.50 -9.19
N ALA A 36 -5.59 -3.78 -9.41
CA ALA A 36 -5.79 -2.47 -8.81
C ALA A 36 -5.85 -2.54 -7.26
N ILE A 37 -6.49 -3.57 -6.71
CA ILE A 37 -6.51 -3.80 -5.24
C ILE A 37 -5.10 -4.05 -4.70
N LEU A 38 -4.26 -4.81 -5.41
CA LEU A 38 -2.87 -5.05 -5.02
C LEU A 38 -2.05 -3.75 -5.01
N MET A 39 -2.24 -2.87 -5.99
CA MET A 39 -1.60 -1.54 -6.02
C MET A 39 -1.99 -0.68 -4.80
N VAL A 40 -3.27 -0.72 -4.41
CA VAL A 40 -3.74 -0.03 -3.20
C VAL A 40 -3.10 -0.63 -1.95
N ALA A 41 -2.96 -1.96 -1.86
CA ALA A 41 -2.31 -2.62 -0.73
C ALA A 41 -0.83 -2.21 -0.59
N VAL A 42 -0.06 -2.17 -1.70
CA VAL A 42 1.32 -1.69 -1.71
C VAL A 42 1.41 -0.24 -1.25
N THR A 43 0.48 0.60 -1.71
CA THR A 43 0.44 2.02 -1.32
C THR A 43 0.14 2.18 0.18
N LYS A 44 -0.74 1.36 0.76
CA LYS A 44 -0.96 1.33 2.23
C LYS A 44 0.31 0.96 2.98
N ALA A 45 1.03 -0.06 2.51
CA ALA A 45 2.30 -0.47 3.13
C ALA A 45 3.34 0.66 3.10
N TRP A 46 3.37 1.45 2.02
CA TRP A 46 4.25 2.63 1.93
C TRP A 46 3.88 3.73 2.92
N VAL A 47 2.60 4.08 3.01
CA VAL A 47 2.10 5.09 3.96
C VAL A 47 2.37 4.70 5.41
N ILE A 48 2.28 3.41 5.75
CA ILE A 48 2.57 2.90 7.09
C ILE A 48 4.08 2.96 7.39
N ALA A 49 4.91 2.51 6.45
CA ALA A 49 6.36 2.49 6.61
C ALA A 49 6.95 3.91 6.74
N ASP A 50 6.52 4.85 5.89
CA ASP A 50 7.07 6.22 5.88
C ASP A 50 6.38 7.12 6.94
N GLY A 51 5.11 6.88 7.24
CA GLY A 51 4.28 7.72 8.11
C GLY A 51 4.24 7.35 9.59
N PHE A 52 4.12 6.05 9.93
CA PHE A 52 3.92 5.59 11.31
C PHE A 52 5.21 5.11 11.98
N MET A 53 6.15 4.56 11.21
CA MET A 53 7.37 3.97 11.78
C MET A 53 8.52 4.96 11.98
N GLU A 54 8.35 6.26 11.69
CA GLU A 54 9.42 7.27 11.71
C GLU A 54 10.73 6.83 10.99
N LEU A 55 10.62 5.90 10.04
CA LEU A 55 11.72 5.45 9.17
C LEU A 55 12.32 6.59 8.33
N ARG A 56 11.74 7.81 8.38
CA ARG A 56 12.31 9.05 7.84
C ARG A 56 13.72 9.37 8.36
N HIS A 57 14.08 8.89 9.56
CA HIS A 57 15.43 9.02 10.15
C HIS A 57 16.26 7.74 10.08
N ALA A 58 15.70 6.63 9.59
CA ALA A 58 16.36 5.33 9.54
C ALA A 58 17.02 5.09 8.15
N PRO A 59 18.09 4.27 8.10
CA PRO A 59 18.85 4.03 6.88
C PRO A 59 17.97 3.52 5.73
N ARG A 60 18.15 4.13 4.54
CA ARG A 60 17.38 3.90 3.31
C ARG A 60 17.27 2.41 2.90
N LEU A 61 18.25 1.59 3.29
CA LEU A 61 18.27 0.14 3.09
C LEU A 61 17.06 -0.57 3.74
N TRP A 62 16.68 -0.20 4.97
CA TRP A 62 15.55 -0.82 5.67
C TRP A 62 14.21 -0.43 5.05
N ARG A 63 14.08 0.84 4.64
CA ARG A 63 12.90 1.31 3.90
C ARG A 63 12.77 0.57 2.57
N GLY A 64 13.89 0.41 1.85
CA GLY A 64 13.97 -0.34 0.61
C GLY A 64 13.58 -1.81 0.80
N LEU A 65 14.06 -2.47 1.86
CA LEU A 65 13.77 -3.88 2.12
C LEU A 65 12.27 -4.13 2.35
N ILE A 66 11.64 -3.34 3.23
CA ILE A 66 10.21 -3.48 3.55
C ILE A 66 9.34 -3.20 2.32
N LEU A 67 9.70 -2.19 1.52
CA LEU A 67 8.98 -1.88 0.29
C LEU A 67 9.18 -2.93 -0.78
N SER A 68 10.42 -3.38 -0.97
CA SER A 68 10.74 -4.42 -1.95
C SER A 68 9.96 -5.69 -1.66
N TRP A 69 9.77 -6.05 -0.38
CA TRP A 69 8.95 -7.17 0.01
C TRP A 69 7.48 -7.01 -0.40
N ALA A 70 6.87 -5.86 -0.08
CA ALA A 70 5.46 -5.61 -0.46
C ALA A 70 5.26 -5.60 -1.98
N VAL A 71 6.20 -5.01 -2.72
CA VAL A 71 6.18 -4.98 -4.19
C VAL A 71 6.40 -6.37 -4.78
N LEU A 72 7.32 -7.16 -4.25
CA LEU A 72 7.55 -8.55 -4.66
C LEU A 72 6.29 -9.39 -4.44
N LEU A 73 5.65 -9.28 -3.28
CA LEU A 73 4.42 -10.03 -3.01
C LEU A 73 3.29 -9.64 -3.97
N ALA A 74 3.09 -8.34 -4.19
CA ALA A 74 2.07 -7.84 -5.11
C ALA A 74 2.32 -8.28 -6.57
N THR A 75 3.57 -8.27 -7.03
CA THR A 75 3.93 -8.71 -8.38
C THR A 75 3.74 -10.21 -8.55
N VAL A 76 4.11 -11.03 -7.57
CA VAL A 76 3.86 -12.48 -7.58
C VAL A 76 2.36 -12.77 -7.62
N ILE A 77 1.55 -12.11 -6.79
CA ILE A 77 0.11 -12.33 -6.79
C ILE A 77 -0.52 -11.87 -8.10
N ALA A 78 -0.12 -10.70 -8.63
CA ALA A 78 -0.63 -10.18 -9.90
C ALA A 78 -0.31 -11.11 -11.08
N THR A 79 0.91 -11.65 -11.15
CA THR A 79 1.31 -12.58 -12.21
C THR A 79 0.52 -13.88 -12.16
N ILE A 80 0.33 -14.46 -10.97
CA ILE A 80 -0.52 -15.64 -10.79
C ILE A 80 -1.94 -15.34 -11.26
N LEU A 81 -2.49 -14.20 -10.85
CA LEU A 81 -3.88 -13.86 -11.12
C LEU A 81 -4.16 -13.52 -12.60
N LEU A 82 -3.15 -13.08 -13.34
CA LEU A 82 -3.21 -12.87 -14.79
C LEU A 82 -2.91 -14.14 -15.60
N SER A 83 -2.38 -15.18 -14.96
CA SER A 83 -2.07 -16.47 -15.59
C SER A 83 -3.22 -17.48 -15.54
N VAL A 84 -4.29 -17.17 -14.79
CA VAL A 84 -5.55 -17.93 -14.67
C VAL A 84 -6.58 -17.35 -15.62
#